data_AF-A0A2N3FZQ4-F1
#
_entry.id   AF-A0A2N3FZQ4-F1
#
_cell.length_a   1.000
_cell.length_b   1.000
_cell.length_c   1.000
_cell.angle_alpha   90.00
_cell.angle_beta   90.00
_cell.angle_gamma   90.00
#
_symmetry.space_group_name_H-M   'P 1'
#
loop_
_entity.id
_entity.type
_entity.pdbx_description
1 polymer ?
#
loop_
_entity_poly.entity_id
_entity_poly.type
_entity_poly.pdbx_seq_one_letter_code
_entity_poly.pdbx_strand_id
1 'polypeptide(L)'
;MTQPRLRRVLAVAVAAAALSLAACAPPGQEGQPGVAAVYNGTTFTNSDLDAVHEAWRVGTNGNDVPRRQQILTIELMREPAIEAVRELGYTFSDQEISALAAQWLEYLRVDAEPTGEFALAVEGVYAIAALVALDPSMQVIYGIAVDVEESAVLSPRSGSFTANAFMKSVEDARTAAIAQDLGSRFYIEFQHVNGFERVATPWIDNG
;
A
#
# COMPACT_ATOMS: atom_id res chain seq x y z
N MET A 1 -19.24 -21.23 20.68
CA MET A 1 -18.18 -20.91 21.67
C MET A 1 -16.90 -21.54 21.17
N THR A 2 -16.10 -20.77 20.45
CA THR A 2 -14.90 -21.21 19.73
C THR A 2 -13.79 -20.23 20.07
N GLN A 3 -12.67 -20.78 20.55
CA GLN A 3 -11.54 -20.06 21.15
C GLN A 3 -10.82 -19.16 20.13
N PRO A 4 -10.30 -17.99 20.55
CA PRO A 4 -9.48 -17.12 19.70
C PRO A 4 -8.06 -17.69 19.54
N ARG A 5 -7.58 -17.79 18.30
CA ARG A 5 -6.21 -18.17 17.96
C ARG A 5 -5.25 -17.01 18.23
N LEU A 6 -4.85 -16.87 19.48
CA LEU A 6 -3.67 -16.12 19.90
C LEU A 6 -2.41 -16.94 19.60
N ARG A 7 -1.65 -16.57 18.56
CA ARG A 7 -0.23 -16.93 18.39
C ARG A 7 0.48 -16.02 17.38
N ARG A 8 0.74 -14.78 17.78
CA ARG A 8 1.94 -14.01 17.43
C ARG A 8 2.43 -13.34 18.70
N VAL A 9 3.42 -13.96 19.34
CA VAL A 9 4.26 -13.34 20.37
C VAL A 9 5.62 -13.13 19.71
N LEU A 10 6.11 -11.88 19.82
CA LEU A 10 7.36 -11.24 19.37
C LEU A 10 7.00 -10.05 18.45
N ALA A 11 7.02 -8.78 18.84
CA ALA A 11 7.39 -8.14 20.08
C ALA A 11 6.47 -6.93 20.28
N VAL A 12 5.92 -6.81 21.49
CA VAL A 12 5.15 -5.65 21.94
C VAL A 12 6.13 -4.51 22.20
N ALA A 13 6.20 -3.54 21.30
CA ALA A 13 6.62 -2.19 21.66
C ALA A 13 5.35 -1.38 21.99
N VAL A 14 4.89 -1.51 23.24
CA VAL A 14 3.98 -0.50 23.81
C VAL A 14 4.81 0.78 23.95
N ALA A 15 4.68 1.68 23.00
CA ALA A 15 5.03 3.08 23.18
C ALA A 15 3.75 3.90 23.36
N ALA A 16 3.00 3.59 24.42
CA ALA A 16 2.02 4.50 24.96
C ALA A 16 2.72 5.46 25.93
N ALA A 17 2.60 6.75 25.65
CA ALA A 17 2.93 7.91 26.48
C ALA A 17 4.42 8.25 26.72
N ALA A 18 4.94 9.13 25.87
CA ALA A 18 5.75 10.26 26.32
C ALA A 18 5.39 11.51 25.51
N LEU A 19 4.37 12.22 25.98
CA LEU A 19 4.21 13.65 25.72
C LEU A 19 5.45 14.39 26.22
N SER A 20 5.85 15.43 25.47
CA SER A 20 6.74 16.52 25.87
C SER A 20 8.22 16.20 26.11
N LEU A 21 8.98 15.98 25.04
CA LEU A 21 10.37 16.42 24.98
C LEU A 21 10.65 17.08 23.63
N ALA A 22 10.71 18.41 23.68
CA ALA A 22 11.23 19.36 22.70
C ALA A 22 11.91 18.76 21.46
N ALA A 23 11.13 18.38 20.46
CA ALA A 23 11.60 18.45 19.08
C ALA A 23 11.19 19.83 18.58
N CYS A 24 12.18 20.70 18.31
CA CYS A 24 11.98 21.92 17.54
C CYS A 24 11.55 21.52 16.12
N ALA A 25 10.31 21.06 15.95
CA ALA A 25 9.62 21.21 14.69
C ALA A 25 9.45 22.72 14.50
N PRO A 26 9.99 23.31 13.41
CA PRO A 26 9.67 24.69 13.07
C PRO A 26 8.14 24.86 13.12
N PRO A 27 7.62 25.96 13.69
CA PRO A 27 6.19 26.22 13.66
C PRO A 27 5.69 26.10 12.21
N GLY A 28 4.79 25.14 11.95
CA GLY A 28 4.25 24.87 10.61
C GLY A 28 4.68 23.57 9.92
N GLN A 29 5.49 22.70 10.54
CA GLN A 29 5.67 21.32 10.06
C GLN A 29 4.77 20.36 10.83
N GLU A 30 3.64 20.01 10.24
CA GLU A 30 2.83 18.89 10.72
C GLU A 30 3.55 17.58 10.35
N GLY A 31 3.79 16.72 11.36
CA GLY A 31 4.44 15.41 11.20
C GLY A 31 5.58 15.16 12.18
N GLN A 32 5.55 14.00 12.86
CA GLN A 32 6.65 13.58 13.73
C GLN A 32 7.86 13.12 12.87
N PRO A 33 9.11 13.43 13.26
CA PRO A 33 10.29 12.92 12.57
C PRO A 33 10.24 11.39 12.46
N GLY A 34 10.45 10.87 11.25
CA GLY A 34 10.40 9.43 10.99
C GLY A 34 9.01 8.87 10.67
N VAL A 35 7.93 9.66 10.76
CA VAL A 35 6.58 9.26 10.34
C VAL A 35 6.34 9.67 8.89
N ALA A 36 5.81 8.75 8.09
CA ALA A 36 5.44 8.98 6.69
C ALA A 36 3.96 9.38 6.56
N ALA A 37 3.07 8.75 7.33
CA ALA A 37 1.66 9.07 7.39
C ALA A 37 1.02 8.60 8.72
N VAL A 38 -0.11 9.20 9.09
CA VAL A 38 -1.04 8.68 10.10
C VAL A 38 -2.43 8.64 9.49
N TYR A 39 -3.11 7.49 9.56
CA TYR A 39 -4.45 7.32 9.01
C TYR A 39 -5.21 6.22 9.79
N ASN A 40 -6.47 6.46 10.12
CA ASN A 40 -7.34 5.54 10.89
C ASN A 40 -6.68 4.96 12.16
N GLY A 41 -5.93 5.80 12.90
CA GLY A 41 -5.24 5.39 14.12
C GLY A 41 -3.97 4.56 13.91
N THR A 42 -3.61 4.28 12.64
CA THR A 42 -2.37 3.61 12.26
C THR A 42 -1.31 4.64 11.93
N THR A 43 -0.10 4.46 12.48
CA THR A 43 1.07 5.27 12.16
C THR A 43 1.96 4.49 11.21
N PHE A 44 2.19 5.02 10.02
CA PHE A 44 3.11 4.48 9.04
C PHE A 44 4.45 5.19 9.18
N THR A 45 5.45 4.50 9.71
CA THR A 45 6.80 5.08 9.83
C THR A 45 7.60 4.87 8.55
N ASN A 46 8.65 5.67 8.39
CA ASN A 46 9.59 5.49 7.29
C ASN A 46 10.29 4.13 7.34
N SER A 47 10.51 3.59 8.55
CA SER A 47 11.09 2.26 8.74
C SER A 47 10.12 1.15 8.30
N ASP A 48 8.82 1.33 8.49
CA ASP A 48 7.81 0.36 8.04
C ASP A 48 7.80 0.30 6.50
N LEU A 49 7.83 1.47 5.84
CA LEU A 49 7.91 1.52 4.38
C LEU A 49 9.22 0.90 3.84
N ASP A 50 10.34 1.09 4.56
CA ASP A 50 11.61 0.46 4.19
C ASP A 50 11.56 -1.06 4.35
N ALA A 51 10.88 -1.57 5.38
CA ALA A 51 10.67 -3.00 5.56
C ALA A 51 9.81 -3.61 4.45
N VAL A 52 8.73 -2.94 4.04
CA VAL A 52 7.91 -3.38 2.90
C VAL A 52 8.72 -3.32 1.60
N HIS A 53 9.48 -2.25 1.38
CA HIS A 53 10.38 -2.14 0.22
C HIS A 53 11.40 -3.28 0.18
N GLU A 54 11.98 -3.63 1.33
CA GLU A 54 12.92 -4.75 1.44
C GLU A 54 12.24 -6.10 1.19
N ALA A 55 11.01 -6.30 1.66
CA ALA A 55 10.23 -7.51 1.37
C ALA A 55 10.01 -7.70 -0.13
N TRP A 56 9.66 -6.62 -0.86
CA TRP A 56 9.62 -6.63 -2.32
C TRP A 56 10.98 -6.96 -2.93
N ARG A 57 12.03 -6.21 -2.55
CA ARG A 57 13.37 -6.38 -3.10
C ARG A 57 13.90 -7.81 -2.92
N VAL A 58 13.69 -8.41 -1.75
CA VAL A 58 14.10 -9.79 -1.47
C VAL A 58 13.22 -10.77 -2.23
N GLY A 59 11.88 -10.61 -2.16
CA GLY A 59 10.94 -11.52 -2.82
C GLY A 59 11.14 -11.59 -4.33
N THR A 60 11.32 -10.44 -4.98
CA THR A 60 11.43 -10.35 -6.44
C THR A 60 12.87 -10.42 -6.96
N ASN A 61 13.87 -10.69 -6.11
CA ASN A 61 15.30 -10.54 -6.43
C ASN A 61 15.66 -9.16 -7.02
N GLY A 62 14.94 -8.11 -6.62
CA GLY A 62 15.12 -6.75 -7.10
C GLY A 62 14.58 -6.46 -8.51
N ASN A 63 13.95 -7.44 -9.17
CA ASN A 63 13.43 -7.27 -10.54
C ASN A 63 12.18 -6.37 -10.62
N ASP A 64 11.42 -6.26 -9.54
CA ASP A 64 10.12 -5.61 -9.53
C ASP A 64 9.82 -5.02 -8.15
N VAL A 65 10.26 -3.77 -7.92
CA VAL A 65 10.22 -3.15 -6.60
C VAL A 65 9.45 -1.82 -6.69
N PRO A 66 8.31 -1.68 -5.99
CA PRO A 66 7.53 -0.46 -6.00
C PRO A 66 8.29 0.69 -5.33
N ARG A 67 8.07 1.89 -5.85
CA ARG A 67 8.62 3.12 -5.28
C ARG A 67 7.97 3.43 -3.95
N ARG A 68 8.64 4.23 -3.12
CA ARG A 68 8.15 4.61 -1.79
C ARG A 68 6.72 5.15 -1.77
N GLN A 69 6.36 6.02 -2.72
CA GLN A 69 5.00 6.58 -2.80
C GLN A 69 3.95 5.54 -3.23
N GLN A 70 4.33 4.56 -4.04
CA GLN A 70 3.47 3.42 -4.40
C GLN A 70 3.25 2.53 -3.19
N ILE A 71 4.31 2.21 -2.44
CA ILE A 71 4.21 1.47 -1.17
C ILE A 71 3.28 2.22 -0.20
N LEU A 72 3.53 3.52 0.04
CA LEU A 72 2.68 4.29 0.95
C LEU A 72 1.22 4.37 0.46
N THR A 73 0.98 4.49 -0.85
CA THR A 73 -0.37 4.41 -1.42
C THR A 73 -1.02 3.08 -1.08
N ILE A 74 -0.34 1.96 -1.33
CA ILE A 74 -0.86 0.61 -1.07
C ILE A 74 -1.12 0.43 0.43
N GLU A 75 -0.21 0.87 1.31
CA GLU A 75 -0.36 0.75 2.76
C GLU A 75 -1.54 1.58 3.31
N LEU A 76 -1.75 2.80 2.80
CA LEU A 76 -2.90 3.64 3.17
C LEU A 76 -4.24 3.01 2.72
N MET A 77 -4.24 2.37 1.56
CA MET A 77 -5.45 1.77 0.98
C MET A 77 -5.71 0.33 1.47
N ARG A 78 -4.70 -0.39 1.98
CA ARG A 78 -4.76 -1.85 2.24
C ARG A 78 -5.94 -2.25 3.11
N GLU A 79 -5.97 -1.79 4.37
CA GLU A 79 -7.00 -2.23 5.32
C GLU A 79 -8.42 -1.81 4.90
N PRO A 80 -8.67 -0.55 4.49
CA PRO A 80 -9.98 -0.17 3.95
C PRO A 80 -10.38 -1.01 2.72
N ALA A 81 -9.43 -1.32 1.83
CA ALA A 81 -9.73 -2.12 0.65
C ALA A 81 -10.07 -3.56 1.03
N ILE A 82 -9.32 -4.19 1.94
CA ILE A 82 -9.60 -5.54 2.45
C ILE A 82 -11.00 -5.59 3.08
N GLU A 83 -11.35 -4.59 3.89
CA GLU A 83 -12.69 -4.52 4.51
C GLU A 83 -13.78 -4.38 3.45
N ALA A 84 -13.61 -3.48 2.49
CA ALA A 84 -14.59 -3.29 1.43
C ALA A 84 -14.76 -4.55 0.55
N VAL A 85 -13.68 -5.27 0.24
CA VAL A 85 -13.76 -6.57 -0.46
C VAL A 85 -14.56 -7.58 0.36
N ARG A 86 -14.38 -7.59 1.69
CA ARG A 86 -15.15 -8.43 2.61
C ARG A 86 -16.63 -8.08 2.62
N GLU A 87 -16.97 -6.79 2.65
CA GLU A 87 -18.35 -6.32 2.59
C GLU A 87 -19.04 -6.70 1.28
N LEU A 88 -18.28 -6.80 0.19
CA LEU A 88 -18.74 -7.31 -1.11
C LEU A 88 -18.82 -8.85 -1.18
N GLY A 89 -18.56 -9.54 -0.06
CA GLY A 89 -18.75 -10.99 0.08
C GLY A 89 -17.53 -11.83 -0.31
N TYR A 90 -16.35 -11.23 -0.42
CA TYR A 90 -15.11 -11.94 -0.74
C TYR A 90 -14.09 -11.84 0.40
N THR A 91 -13.45 -12.94 0.78
CA THR A 91 -12.44 -12.96 1.84
C THR A 91 -11.19 -13.65 1.35
N PHE A 92 -10.03 -13.05 1.60
CA PHE A 92 -8.75 -13.67 1.32
C PHE A 92 -8.40 -14.70 2.38
N SER A 93 -7.86 -15.83 1.96
CA SER A 93 -7.19 -16.76 2.87
C SER A 93 -5.67 -16.62 2.77
N ASP A 94 -4.94 -16.93 3.84
CA ASP A 94 -3.46 -16.94 3.82
C ASP A 94 -2.91 -17.82 2.69
N GLN A 95 -3.59 -18.93 2.39
CA GLN A 95 -3.20 -19.84 1.30
C GLN A 95 -3.37 -19.19 -0.08
N GLU A 96 -4.47 -18.46 -0.28
CA GLU A 96 -4.73 -17.73 -1.52
C GLU A 96 -3.70 -16.62 -1.74
N ILE A 97 -3.45 -15.81 -0.71
CA ILE A 97 -2.43 -14.74 -0.77
C ILE A 97 -1.04 -15.32 -1.07
N SER A 98 -0.69 -16.44 -0.44
CA SER A 98 0.57 -17.13 -0.73
C SER A 98 0.63 -17.64 -2.18
N ALA A 99 -0.47 -18.15 -2.72
CA ALA A 99 -0.55 -18.61 -4.10
C ALA A 99 -0.43 -17.45 -5.10
N LEU A 100 -1.05 -16.30 -4.81
CA LEU A 100 -0.93 -15.07 -5.62
C LEU A 100 0.50 -14.53 -5.62
N ALA A 101 1.18 -14.58 -4.46
CA ALA A 101 2.58 -14.21 -4.37
C ALA A 101 3.47 -15.18 -5.19
N ALA A 102 3.23 -16.49 -5.11
CA ALA A 102 3.95 -17.47 -5.93
C ALA A 102 3.72 -17.24 -7.43
N GLN A 103 2.48 -16.94 -7.85
CA GLN A 103 2.15 -16.61 -9.24
C GLN A 103 2.88 -15.34 -9.72
N TRP A 104 3.09 -14.35 -8.84
CA TRP A 104 3.90 -13.17 -9.13
C TRP A 104 5.37 -13.54 -9.39
N LEU A 105 5.96 -14.38 -8.53
CA LEU A 105 7.34 -14.83 -8.70
C LEU A 105 7.52 -15.65 -9.98
N GLU A 106 6.55 -16.50 -10.31
CA GLU A 106 6.52 -17.23 -11.59
C GLU A 106 6.51 -16.27 -12.78
N TYR A 107 5.67 -15.22 -12.73
CA TYR A 107 5.63 -14.18 -13.76
C TYR A 107 7.01 -13.51 -13.96
N LEU A 108 7.70 -13.22 -12.86
CA LEU A 108 9.05 -12.65 -12.87
C LEU A 108 10.15 -13.68 -13.16
N ARG A 109 9.80 -14.97 -13.32
CA ARG A 109 10.74 -16.09 -13.48
C ARG A 109 11.75 -16.20 -12.34
N VAL A 110 11.29 -15.87 -11.13
CA VAL A 110 12.06 -16.03 -9.89
C VAL A 110 11.77 -17.41 -9.32
N ASP A 111 12.79 -18.28 -9.31
CA ASP A 111 12.72 -19.63 -8.76
C ASP A 111 12.94 -19.60 -7.24
N ALA A 112 11.93 -19.12 -6.52
CA ALA A 112 11.90 -19.07 -5.06
C ALA A 112 10.47 -19.17 -4.53
N GLU A 113 10.33 -19.64 -3.29
CA GLU A 113 9.06 -19.58 -2.56
C GLU A 113 8.82 -18.16 -2.03
N PRO A 114 7.57 -17.65 -2.06
CA PRO A 114 7.25 -16.34 -1.54
C PRO A 114 7.47 -16.30 -0.02
N THR A 115 8.14 -15.25 0.46
CA THR A 115 8.25 -14.98 1.90
C THR A 115 6.90 -14.50 2.43
N GLY A 116 6.67 -14.67 3.75
CA GLY A 116 5.43 -14.19 4.38
C GLY A 116 5.27 -12.67 4.27
N GLU A 117 6.38 -11.93 4.35
CA GLU A 117 6.40 -10.48 4.22
C GLU A 117 6.07 -10.03 2.78
N PHE A 118 6.59 -10.74 1.76
CA PHE A 118 6.23 -10.48 0.37
C PHE A 118 4.76 -10.80 0.09
N ALA A 119 4.25 -11.91 0.64
CA ALA A 119 2.85 -12.29 0.51
C ALA A 119 1.90 -11.22 1.10
N LEU A 120 2.21 -10.68 2.29
CA LEU A 120 1.46 -9.56 2.87
C LEU A 120 1.54 -8.29 2.01
N ALA A 121 2.68 -8.03 1.38
CA ALA A 121 2.83 -6.91 0.47
C ALA A 121 1.89 -7.06 -0.76
N VAL A 122 1.84 -8.27 -1.32
CA VAL A 122 0.93 -8.65 -2.43
C VAL A 122 -0.54 -8.56 -2.04
N GLU A 123 -0.92 -8.88 -0.79
CA GLU A 123 -2.30 -8.76 -0.31
C GLU A 123 -2.85 -7.35 -0.49
N GLY A 124 -2.05 -6.32 -0.16
CA GLY A 124 -2.48 -4.92 -0.34
C GLY A 124 -2.74 -4.58 -1.81
N VAL A 125 -1.88 -5.04 -2.71
CA VAL A 125 -2.06 -4.86 -4.16
C VAL A 125 -3.31 -5.59 -4.64
N TYR A 126 -3.47 -6.85 -4.21
CA TYR A 126 -4.58 -7.68 -4.62
C TYR A 126 -5.91 -7.16 -4.10
N ALA A 127 -5.98 -6.60 -2.89
CA ALA A 127 -7.20 -5.99 -2.35
C ALA A 127 -7.71 -4.85 -3.23
N ILE A 128 -6.81 -3.97 -3.67
CA ILE A 128 -7.11 -2.87 -4.61
C ILE A 128 -7.62 -3.45 -5.95
N ALA A 129 -6.89 -4.42 -6.52
CA ALA A 129 -7.27 -5.04 -7.79
C ALA A 129 -8.61 -5.79 -7.71
N ALA A 130 -8.86 -6.48 -6.61
CA ALA A 130 -10.09 -7.21 -6.33
C ALA A 130 -11.28 -6.26 -6.22
N LEU A 131 -11.14 -5.10 -5.55
CA LEU A 131 -12.20 -4.08 -5.54
C LEU A 131 -12.57 -3.61 -6.94
N VAL A 132 -11.58 -3.35 -7.80
CA VAL A 132 -11.85 -2.93 -9.18
C VAL A 132 -12.58 -4.02 -9.97
N ALA A 133 -12.30 -5.30 -9.69
CA ALA A 133 -12.99 -6.43 -10.31
C ALA A 133 -14.42 -6.64 -9.77
N LEU A 134 -14.62 -6.47 -8.46
CA LEU A 134 -15.90 -6.70 -7.78
C LEU A 134 -16.88 -5.52 -7.91
N ASP A 135 -16.35 -4.30 -8.01
CA ASP A 135 -17.10 -3.06 -8.28
C ASP A 135 -16.58 -2.39 -9.57
N PRO A 136 -17.14 -2.78 -10.74
CA PRO A 136 -16.73 -2.18 -12.02
C PRO A 136 -17.01 -0.67 -12.13
N SER A 137 -17.88 -0.12 -11.27
CA SER A 137 -18.13 1.33 -11.23
C SER A 137 -17.02 2.09 -10.50
N MET A 138 -16.16 1.37 -9.76
CA MET A 138 -15.08 1.89 -8.92
C MET A 138 -15.51 2.94 -7.89
N GLN A 139 -16.80 3.01 -7.56
CA GLN A 139 -17.31 3.97 -6.59
C GLN A 139 -16.80 3.68 -5.18
N VAL A 140 -16.71 2.40 -4.81
CA VAL A 140 -16.22 1.99 -3.49
C VAL A 140 -14.77 2.42 -3.30
N ILE A 141 -13.90 2.09 -4.27
CA ILE A 141 -12.48 2.42 -4.16
C ILE A 141 -12.21 3.93 -4.27
N TYR A 142 -13.02 4.66 -5.04
CA TYR A 142 -12.99 6.12 -5.05
C TYR A 142 -13.35 6.71 -3.69
N GLY A 143 -14.39 6.20 -3.03
CA GLY A 143 -14.80 6.64 -1.69
C GLY A 143 -13.70 6.43 -0.64
N ILE A 144 -13.00 5.30 -0.68
CA ILE A 144 -11.83 5.05 0.18
C ILE A 144 -10.73 6.08 -0.10
N ALA A 145 -10.43 6.33 -1.38
CA ALA A 145 -9.38 7.29 -1.75
C ALA A 145 -9.71 8.73 -1.29
N VAL A 146 -10.98 9.13 -1.36
CA VAL A 146 -11.45 10.42 -0.81
C VAL A 146 -11.26 10.47 0.70
N ASP A 147 -11.62 9.41 1.43
CA ASP A 147 -11.40 9.36 2.88
C ASP A 147 -9.89 9.42 3.24
N VAL A 148 -9.03 8.75 2.48
CA VAL A 148 -7.57 8.88 2.67
C VAL A 148 -7.11 10.32 2.40
N GLU A 149 -7.57 10.97 1.34
CA GLU A 149 -7.24 12.36 1.02
C GLU A 149 -7.66 13.33 2.13
N GLU A 150 -8.84 13.14 2.71
CA GLU A 150 -9.40 14.03 3.74
C GLU A 150 -8.86 13.76 5.14
N SER A 151 -8.57 12.49 5.47
CA SER A 151 -8.30 12.05 6.84
C SER A 151 -6.84 11.70 7.13
N ALA A 152 -6.02 11.41 6.10
CA ALA A 152 -4.62 11.05 6.33
C ALA A 152 -3.75 12.28 6.64
N VAL A 153 -2.99 12.20 7.73
CA VAL A 153 -1.96 13.20 8.06
C VAL A 153 -0.64 12.75 7.44
N LEU A 154 -0.23 13.40 6.36
CA LEU A 154 0.94 13.01 5.56
C LEU A 154 2.18 13.82 5.92
N SER A 155 3.34 13.18 5.87
CA SER A 155 4.62 13.89 5.94
C SER A 155 4.76 14.84 4.74
N PRO A 156 5.22 16.10 4.93
CA PRO A 156 5.47 17.01 3.82
C PRO A 156 6.43 16.45 2.76
N ARG A 157 7.30 15.49 3.13
CA ARG A 157 8.23 14.83 2.21
C ARG A 157 7.57 13.80 1.29
N SER A 158 6.40 13.28 1.68
CA SER A 158 5.65 12.29 0.90
C SER A 158 4.91 12.94 -0.27
N GLY A 159 4.65 14.25 -0.18
CA GLY A 159 3.78 14.98 -1.12
C GLY A 159 2.31 14.91 -0.72
N SER A 160 1.45 15.40 -1.59
CA SER A 160 -0.01 15.38 -1.40
C SER A 160 -0.62 14.16 -2.06
N PHE A 161 -1.38 13.39 -1.29
CA PHE A 161 -2.25 12.35 -1.84
C PHE A 161 -3.53 12.98 -2.36
N THR A 162 -3.99 12.59 -3.56
CA THR A 162 -5.32 12.95 -4.06
C THR A 162 -6.05 11.74 -4.62
N ALA A 163 -7.36 11.66 -4.37
CA ALA A 163 -8.21 10.61 -4.89
C ALA A 163 -8.19 10.58 -6.43
N ASN A 164 -8.09 11.76 -7.07
CA ASN A 164 -8.00 11.86 -8.52
C ASN A 164 -6.69 11.27 -9.08
N ALA A 165 -5.54 11.57 -8.46
CA ALA A 165 -4.27 10.98 -8.87
C ALA A 165 -4.29 9.46 -8.68
N PHE A 166 -4.85 9.00 -7.55
CA PHE A 166 -5.00 7.58 -7.28
C PHE A 166 -5.89 6.89 -8.32
N MET A 167 -7.10 7.39 -8.57
CA MET A 167 -8.02 6.79 -9.54
C MET A 167 -7.46 6.79 -10.96
N LYS A 168 -6.73 7.84 -11.33
CA LYS A 168 -6.00 7.85 -12.60
C LYS A 168 -4.98 6.71 -12.66
N SER A 169 -4.21 6.49 -11.60
CA SER A 169 -3.21 5.42 -11.56
C SER A 169 -3.84 4.01 -11.59
N VAL A 170 -5.04 3.84 -11.00
CA VAL A 170 -5.83 2.61 -11.07
C VAL A 170 -6.26 2.31 -12.49
N GLU A 171 -6.76 3.32 -13.20
CA GLU A 171 -7.14 3.18 -14.62
C GLU A 171 -5.95 2.89 -15.53
N ASP A 172 -4.81 3.54 -15.27
CA ASP A 172 -3.56 3.29 -15.98
C ASP A 172 -3.09 1.84 -15.73
N ALA A 173 -3.16 1.33 -14.50
CA ALA A 173 -2.83 -0.06 -14.15
C ALA A 173 -3.77 -1.08 -14.83
N ARG A 174 -5.09 -0.83 -14.82
CA ARG A 174 -6.07 -1.68 -15.53
C ARG A 174 -5.77 -1.74 -17.03
N THR A 175 -5.48 -0.59 -17.63
CA THR A 175 -5.15 -0.49 -19.06
C THR A 175 -3.86 -1.24 -19.38
N ALA A 176 -2.83 -1.10 -18.53
CA ALA A 176 -1.57 -1.82 -18.69
C ALA A 176 -1.76 -3.33 -18.57
N ALA A 177 -2.58 -3.81 -17.64
CA ALA A 177 -2.84 -5.23 -17.44
C ALA A 177 -3.53 -5.87 -18.65
N ILE A 178 -4.47 -5.15 -19.28
CA ILE A 178 -5.13 -5.56 -20.52
C ILE A 178 -4.14 -5.56 -21.68
N ALA A 179 -3.33 -4.50 -21.81
CA ALA A 179 -2.35 -4.38 -22.89
C ALA A 179 -1.27 -5.48 -22.85
N GLN A 180 -0.96 -5.98 -21.66
CA GLN A 180 0.00 -7.07 -21.44
C GLN A 180 -0.64 -8.47 -21.45
N ASP A 181 -1.96 -8.57 -21.67
CA ASP A 181 -2.71 -9.83 -21.67
C ASP A 181 -2.44 -10.67 -20.40
N LEU A 182 -2.41 -10.02 -19.23
CA LEU A 182 -2.05 -10.70 -17.98
C LEU A 182 -3.11 -11.71 -17.52
N GLY A 183 -4.35 -11.62 -18.03
CA GLY A 183 -5.44 -12.51 -17.68
C GLY A 183 -5.69 -12.54 -16.18
N SER A 184 -5.62 -13.72 -15.56
CA SER A 184 -5.74 -13.89 -14.10
C SER A 184 -4.67 -13.15 -13.29
N ARG A 185 -3.56 -12.73 -13.92
CA ARG A 185 -2.46 -11.99 -13.28
C ARG A 185 -2.63 -10.47 -13.37
N PHE A 186 -3.80 -9.97 -13.74
CA PHE A 186 -4.04 -8.54 -13.94
C PHE A 186 -3.67 -7.67 -12.73
N TYR A 187 -3.74 -8.23 -11.52
CA TYR A 187 -3.38 -7.55 -10.27
C TYR A 187 -1.90 -7.13 -10.20
N ILE A 188 -1.01 -7.72 -11.01
CA ILE A 188 0.42 -7.40 -10.99
C ILE A 188 0.65 -5.92 -11.29
N GLU A 189 -0.06 -5.34 -12.26
CA GLU A 189 0.08 -3.92 -12.61
C GLU A 189 -0.36 -2.96 -11.51
N PHE A 190 -1.19 -3.44 -10.57
CA PHE A 190 -1.66 -2.61 -9.47
C PHE A 190 -0.58 -2.30 -8.44
N GLN A 191 0.61 -2.93 -8.49
CA GLN A 191 1.75 -2.45 -7.70
C GLN A 191 2.17 -1.02 -8.06
N HIS A 192 1.80 -0.55 -9.26
CA HIS A 192 2.21 0.75 -9.76
C HIS A 192 1.26 1.88 -9.39
N VAL A 193 0.12 1.58 -8.74
CA VAL A 193 -0.83 2.60 -8.29
C VAL A 193 -0.17 3.59 -7.35
N ASN A 194 -0.50 4.86 -7.54
CA ASN A 194 0.09 5.97 -6.81
C ASN A 194 -0.94 7.09 -6.68
N GLY A 195 -1.30 7.42 -5.43
CA GLY A 195 -2.15 8.55 -5.14
C GLY A 195 -1.42 9.88 -4.95
N PHE A 196 -0.08 9.87 -4.93
CA PHE A 196 0.68 11.09 -4.69
C PHE A 196 0.90 11.89 -5.96
N GLU A 197 0.54 13.17 -5.91
CA GLU A 197 0.88 14.11 -6.96
C GLU A 197 2.39 14.31 -7.02
N ARG A 198 2.89 14.43 -8.25
CA ARG A 198 4.29 14.75 -8.47
C ARG A 198 4.51 16.19 -7.98
N VAL A 199 5.39 16.37 -7.00
CA VAL A 199 5.80 17.72 -6.58
C VAL A 199 6.46 18.37 -7.79
N ALA A 200 5.73 19.23 -8.51
CA ALA A 200 6.31 20.11 -9.51
C ALA A 200 7.39 20.90 -8.77
N THR A 201 8.65 20.71 -9.17
CA THR A 201 9.78 21.35 -8.51
C THR A 201 10.23 22.48 -9.44
N PRO A 202 9.69 23.71 -9.30
CA PRO A 202 9.81 24.72 -10.35
C PRO A 202 11.25 25.19 -10.59
N TRP A 203 12.17 24.89 -9.66
CA TRP A 203 13.58 25.25 -9.75
C TRP A 203 14.47 24.15 -10.38
N ILE A 204 13.94 22.97 -10.68
CA ILE A 204 14.65 21.93 -11.45
C ILE A 204 14.24 21.99 -12.93
N ASP A 205 13.00 22.35 -13.23
CA ASP A 205 12.46 22.35 -14.60
C ASP A 205 12.77 23.65 -15.39
N ASN A 206 13.59 24.57 -14.84
CA ASN A 206 14.06 25.79 -15.49
C ASN A 206 15.61 25.85 -15.61
N GLY A 207 16.28 24.69 -15.61
CA GLY A 207 17.73 24.58 -15.84
C GLY A 207 18.08 24.22 -17.28
#